data_AF-A0A965EXJ3-F1
#
_entry.id   AF-A0A965EXJ3-F1
#
_cell.length_a   1.000
_cell.length_b   1.000
_cell.length_c   1.000
_cell.angle_alpha   90.00
_cell.angle_beta   90.00
_cell.angle_gamma   90.00
#
_symmetry.space_group_name_H-M   'P 1'
#
loop_
_entity.id
_entity.type
_entity.pdbx_description
1 polymer ?
#
loop_
_entity_poly.entity_id
_entity_poly.type
_entity_poly.pdbx_seq_one_letter_code
_entity_poly.pdbx_strand_id
1 'polypeptide(L)'
;MTALNRDIPSIAHTTLTRRQKAAIVVRFLMNEGADINLTQLPPALQANLTKEIAELRLVDRATLSQVIEEFANELDAVGFSSRGGLADALKLLDGKITPQTAKKLREDAGVRLFE
;
A
#
# COMPACT_ATOMS: atom_id res chain seq x y z
N MET A 1 -43.40 10.88 7.28
CA MET A 1 -42.34 11.79 6.81
C MET A 1 -41.14 10.94 6.44
N THR A 2 -41.08 10.48 5.19
CA THR A 2 -40.04 9.58 4.68
C THR A 2 -38.89 10.46 4.18
N ALA A 3 -37.74 10.41 4.86
CA ALA A 3 -36.54 11.11 4.39
C ALA A 3 -36.01 10.38 3.15
N LEU A 4 -35.81 11.15 2.07
CA LEU A 4 -35.19 10.70 0.83
C LEU A 4 -33.78 10.16 1.09
N ASN A 5 -33.63 8.83 1.10
CA ASN A 5 -32.33 8.20 0.91
C ASN A 5 -31.94 8.43 -0.54
N ARG A 6 -31.17 9.50 -0.82
CA ARG A 6 -30.57 9.70 -2.14
C ARG A 6 -29.61 8.54 -2.35
N ASP A 7 -29.93 7.66 -3.28
CA ASP A 7 -28.99 6.70 -3.84
C ASP A 7 -27.84 7.49 -4.49
N ILE A 8 -26.81 7.78 -3.70
CA ILE A 8 -25.54 8.26 -4.22
C ILE A 8 -24.95 7.06 -4.97
N PRO A 9 -24.70 7.16 -6.29
CA PRO A 9 -24.12 6.04 -7.02
C PRO A 9 -22.73 5.76 -6.46
N SER A 10 -22.64 4.72 -5.62
CA SER A 10 -21.38 4.15 -5.16
C SER A 10 -20.86 3.21 -6.23
N ILE A 11 -19.54 3.08 -6.34
CA ILE A 11 -18.87 2.33 -7.43
C ILE A 11 -19.02 0.80 -7.28
N ALA A 12 -19.85 0.34 -6.33
CA ALA A 12 -20.08 -1.07 -5.96
C ALA A 12 -20.48 -2.01 -7.12
N HIS A 13 -20.84 -1.49 -8.31
CA HIS A 13 -21.27 -2.31 -9.47
C HIS A 13 -20.50 -2.06 -10.77
N THR A 14 -19.46 -1.21 -10.77
CA THR A 14 -18.67 -0.94 -11.97
C THR A 14 -17.35 -1.70 -11.92
N THR A 15 -17.06 -2.47 -12.96
CA THR A 15 -15.76 -3.11 -13.15
C THR A 15 -14.66 -2.05 -13.17
N LEU A 16 -13.86 -1.99 -12.09
CA LEU A 16 -12.78 -1.02 -11.97
C LEU A 16 -11.63 -1.34 -12.92
N THR A 17 -11.16 -0.32 -13.64
CA THR A 17 -9.92 -0.43 -14.42
C THR A 17 -8.70 -0.48 -13.50
N ARG A 18 -7.58 -1.02 -14.00
CA ARG A 18 -6.30 -1.03 -13.26
C ARG A 18 -5.84 0.36 -12.82
N ARG A 19 -6.10 1.40 -13.62
CA ARG A 19 -5.77 2.79 -13.28
C ARG A 19 -6.60 3.32 -12.11
N GLN A 20 -7.89 3.02 -12.10
CA GLN A 20 -8.77 3.35 -10.98
C GLN A 20 -8.36 2.61 -9.71
N LYS A 21 -8.00 1.32 -9.80
CA LYS A 21 -7.49 0.56 -8.64
C LYS A 21 -6.21 1.18 -8.08
N ALA A 22 -5.26 1.54 -8.93
CA ALA A 22 -4.03 2.22 -8.51
C ALA A 22 -4.32 3.56 -7.82
N ALA A 23 -5.24 4.36 -8.36
CA ALA A 23 -5.66 5.63 -7.75
C ALA A 23 -6.31 5.42 -6.37
N ILE A 24 -7.12 4.37 -6.21
CA ILE A 24 -7.73 4.00 -4.92
C ILE A 24 -6.64 3.64 -3.90
N VAL A 25 -5.68 2.78 -4.26
CA VAL A 25 -4.57 2.36 -3.38
C VAL A 25 -3.72 3.57 -2.96
N VAL A 26 -3.30 4.40 -3.91
CA VAL A 26 -2.47 5.57 -3.63
C VAL A 26 -3.20 6.56 -2.71
N ARG A 27 -4.47 6.87 -3.01
CA ARG A 27 -5.27 7.76 -2.16
C ARG A 27 -5.45 7.19 -0.75
N PHE A 28 -5.69 5.88 -0.63
CA PHE A 28 -5.79 5.21 0.67
C PHE A 28 -4.49 5.36 1.46
N LEU A 29 -3.35 5.00 0.87
CA LEU A 29 -2.05 5.09 1.52
C LEU A 29 -1.69 6.53 1.94
N MET A 30 -1.99 7.53 1.10
CA MET A 30 -1.79 8.94 1.44
C MET A 30 -2.66 9.38 2.64
N ASN A 31 -3.91 8.89 2.71
CA ASN A 31 -4.80 9.19 3.84
C ASN A 31 -4.34 8.53 5.15
N GLU A 32 -3.73 7.35 5.08
CA GLU A 32 -3.11 6.66 6.22
C GLU A 32 -1.73 7.25 6.61
N GLY A 33 -1.29 8.30 5.91
CA GLY A 33 -0.03 9.00 6.22
C GLY A 33 1.22 8.34 5.66
N ALA A 34 1.09 7.44 4.69
CA ALA A 34 2.24 6.87 4.00
C ALA A 34 2.97 7.95 3.18
N ASP A 35 4.30 8.01 3.31
CA ASP A 35 5.15 8.87 2.49
C ASP A 35 5.39 8.20 1.13
N ILE A 36 4.52 8.51 0.17
CA ILE A 36 4.61 7.98 -1.20
C ILE A 36 5.38 8.97 -2.07
N ASN A 37 6.57 8.57 -2.49
CA ASN A 37 7.39 9.40 -3.38
C ASN A 37 6.90 9.32 -4.84
N LEU A 38 5.83 10.06 -5.17
CA LEU A 38 5.29 10.16 -6.53
C LEU A 38 6.25 10.80 -7.53
N THR A 39 7.29 11.52 -7.07
CA THR A 39 8.26 12.18 -7.96
C THR A 39 9.14 11.19 -8.73
N GLN A 40 9.22 9.94 -8.26
CA GLN A 40 9.92 8.86 -8.98
C GLN A 40 9.14 8.35 -10.19
N LEU A 41 7.84 8.69 -10.30
CA LEU A 41 7.05 8.36 -11.48
C LEU A 41 7.34 9.35 -12.61
N PRO A 42 7.34 8.91 -13.89
CA PRO A 42 7.36 9.81 -15.04
C PRO A 42 6.27 10.90 -14.96
N PRO A 43 6.53 12.15 -15.43
CA PRO A 43 5.56 13.25 -15.32
C PRO A 43 4.18 12.95 -15.89
N ALA A 44 4.11 12.21 -17.00
CA ALA A 44 2.85 11.79 -17.60
C ALA A 44 2.05 10.84 -16.69
N LEU A 45 2.72 9.95 -15.95
CA LEU A 45 2.08 9.06 -15.00
C LEU A 45 1.62 9.81 -13.74
N GLN A 46 2.40 10.78 -13.25
CA GLN A 46 1.96 11.67 -12.17
C GLN A 46 0.67 12.42 -12.56
N ALA A 47 0.64 13.00 -13.76
CA ALA A 47 -0.53 13.73 -14.26
C ALA A 47 -1.75 12.80 -14.41
N ASN A 48 -1.57 11.60 -14.96
CA ASN A 48 -2.66 10.64 -15.13
C ASN A 48 -3.20 10.15 -13.78
N LEU A 49 -2.32 9.78 -12.85
CA LEU A 49 -2.71 9.36 -11.51
C LEU A 49 -3.46 10.48 -10.76
N THR A 50 -3.01 11.73 -10.90
CA THR A 50 -3.67 12.89 -10.29
C THR A 50 -5.10 13.06 -10.83
N LYS A 51 -5.30 12.91 -12.14
CA LYS A 51 -6.64 12.96 -12.76
C LYS A 51 -7.54 11.85 -12.26
N GLU A 52 -7.03 10.61 -12.24
CA GLU A 52 -7.78 9.45 -11.74
C GLU A 52 -8.20 9.66 -10.28
N ILE A 53 -7.29 10.13 -9.41
CA ILE A 53 -7.61 10.45 -8.00
C ILE A 53 -8.70 11.53 -7.91
N ALA A 54 -8.64 12.57 -8.75
CA ALA A 54 -9.64 13.64 -8.76
C ALA A 54 -11.03 13.18 -9.21
N GLU A 55 -11.10 12.18 -10.09
CA GLU A 55 -12.35 11.58 -10.57
C GLU A 55 -12.97 10.59 -9.56
N LEU A 56 -12.20 10.13 -8.55
CA LEU A 56 -12.71 9.27 -7.48
C LEU A 56 -13.63 10.05 -6.53
N ARG A 57 -14.95 9.91 -6.72
CA ARG A 57 -15.97 10.56 -5.86
C ARG A 57 -16.06 9.90 -4.49
N LEU A 58 -16.87 8.84 -4.39
CA LEU A 58 -17.04 8.04 -3.18
C LEU A 58 -16.69 6.59 -3.53
N VAL A 59 -15.79 6.00 -2.76
CA VAL A 59 -15.47 4.57 -2.84
C VAL A 59 -16.04 3.95 -1.57
N ASP A 60 -17.00 3.03 -1.69
CA ASP A 60 -17.51 2.32 -0.52
C ASP A 60 -16.45 1.39 0.07
N ARG A 61 -16.63 1.05 1.36
CA ARG A 61 -15.69 0.24 2.12
C ARG A 61 -15.49 -1.16 1.54
N ALA A 62 -16.53 -1.74 0.92
CA ALA A 62 -16.44 -3.07 0.32
C ALA A 62 -15.51 -3.03 -0.91
N THR A 63 -15.72 -2.06 -1.80
CA THR A 63 -14.88 -1.82 -2.97
C THR A 63 -13.43 -1.53 -2.57
N LEU A 64 -13.22 -0.67 -1.56
CA LEU A 64 -11.87 -0.41 -1.04
C LEU A 64 -11.21 -1.69 -0.53
N SER A 65 -11.90 -2.47 0.32
CA SER A 65 -11.37 -3.72 0.87
C SER A 65 -10.98 -4.71 -0.24
N GLN A 66 -11.84 -4.86 -1.25
CA GLN A 66 -11.58 -5.75 -2.38
C GLN A 66 -10.34 -5.32 -3.18
N VAL A 67 -10.20 -4.01 -3.45
CA VAL A 67 -9.05 -3.48 -4.20
C VAL A 67 -7.74 -3.67 -3.42
N ILE A 68 -7.75 -3.44 -2.10
CA ILE A 68 -6.56 -3.64 -1.25
C ILE A 68 -6.18 -5.12 -1.18
N GLU A 69 -7.15 -6.01 -1.03
CA GLU A 69 -6.90 -7.46 -0.99
C GLU A 69 -6.33 -7.97 -2.32
N GLU A 70 -6.91 -7.57 -3.45
CA GLU A 70 -6.38 -7.91 -4.78
C GLU A 70 -4.95 -7.39 -4.95
N PHE A 71 -4.69 -6.14 -4.57
CA PHE A 71 -3.36 -5.54 -4.70
C PHE A 71 -2.32 -6.25 -3.81
N ALA A 72 -2.67 -6.59 -2.57
CA ALA A 72 -1.79 -7.35 -1.68
C ALA A 72 -1.47 -8.74 -2.24
N ASN A 73 -2.49 -9.45 -2.73
CA ASN A 73 -2.32 -10.76 -3.36
C ASN A 73 -1.43 -10.69 -4.62
N GLU A 74 -1.59 -9.64 -5.45
CA GLU A 74 -0.73 -9.43 -6.62
C GLU A 74 0.73 -9.12 -6.21
N LEU A 75 0.94 -8.35 -5.14
CA LEU A 75 2.29 -8.08 -4.62
C LEU A 75 2.97 -9.36 -4.08
N ASP A 76 2.20 -10.22 -3.41
CA ASP A 76 2.70 -11.51 -2.92
C ASP A 76 3.04 -12.43 -4.10
N ALA A 77 2.20 -12.45 -5.14
CA ALA A 77 2.39 -13.30 -6.33
C ALA A 77 3.56 -12.86 -7.23
N VAL A 78 3.85 -11.55 -7.32
CA VAL A 78 5.00 -11.02 -8.07
C VAL A 78 6.33 -11.29 -7.34
N GLY A 79 6.28 -11.80 -6.11
CA GLY A 79 7.48 -12.16 -5.37
C GLY A 79 8.11 -10.93 -4.70
N PHE A 80 7.33 -10.20 -3.90
CA PHE A 80 7.90 -9.51 -2.74
C PHE A 80 8.31 -10.54 -1.65
N SER A 81 8.90 -11.67 -2.05
CA SER A 81 9.60 -12.59 -1.16
C SER A 81 10.82 -11.85 -0.64
N SER A 82 10.68 -11.23 0.53
CA SER A 82 11.74 -10.70 1.39
C SER A 82 13.04 -10.28 0.67
N ARG A 83 13.06 -9.09 0.06
CA ARG A 83 14.25 -8.22 0.18
C ARG A 83 14.13 -7.37 1.45
N GLY A 84 13.71 -8.04 2.53
CA GLY A 84 13.57 -7.54 3.88
C GLY A 84 14.12 -8.61 4.80
N GLY A 85 15.44 -8.85 4.67
CA GLY A 85 16.14 -9.72 5.63
C GLY A 85 16.22 -9.03 6.98
N LEU A 86 16.77 -9.71 7.98
CA LEU A 86 17.01 -9.12 9.30
C LEU A 86 17.74 -7.75 9.21
N ALA A 87 18.59 -7.55 8.20
CA ALA A 87 19.28 -6.28 7.97
C ALA A 87 18.32 -5.08 7.80
N ASP A 88 17.19 -5.24 7.12
CA ASP A 88 16.24 -4.14 6.91
C ASP A 88 15.30 -3.99 8.10
N ALA A 89 14.93 -5.09 8.76
CA ALA A 89 14.23 -5.04 10.05
C ALA A 89 15.08 -4.34 11.13
N LEU A 90 16.40 -4.58 11.14
CA LEU A 90 17.32 -3.91 12.06
C LEU A 90 17.53 -2.44 11.73
N LYS A 91 17.45 -2.03 10.45
CA LYS A 91 17.45 -0.60 10.08
C LYS A 91 16.16 0.09 10.55
N LEU A 92 15.00 -0.56 10.40
CA LEU A 92 13.71 -0.05 10.89
C LEU A 92 13.67 0.06 12.42
N LEU A 93 14.34 -0.86 13.12
CA LEU A 93 14.42 -0.89 14.57
C LEU A 93 15.60 -0.07 15.13
N ASP A 94 16.42 0.54 14.27
CA ASP A 94 17.56 1.35 14.72
C ASP A 94 17.06 2.56 15.52
N GLY A 95 17.62 2.75 16.72
CA GLY A 95 17.12 3.74 17.69
C GLY A 95 15.84 3.36 18.44
N LYS A 96 15.23 2.20 18.17
CA LYS A 96 14.08 1.63 18.93
C LYS A 96 14.46 0.42 19.78
N ILE A 97 15.62 -0.18 19.54
CA ILE A 97 16.18 -1.27 20.33
C ILE A 97 17.60 -0.92 20.82
N THR A 98 18.03 -1.57 21.89
CA THR A 98 19.38 -1.31 22.43
C THR A 98 20.47 -1.81 21.46
N PRO A 99 21.66 -1.17 21.45
CA PRO A 99 22.78 -1.62 20.62
C PRO A 99 23.18 -3.08 20.83
N GLN A 100 23.05 -3.59 22.07
CA GLN A 100 23.31 -4.99 22.40
C GLN A 100 22.31 -5.93 21.74
N THR A 101 21.01 -5.60 21.78
CA THR A 101 19.95 -6.38 21.12
C THR A 101 20.16 -6.42 19.61
N ALA A 102 20.48 -5.28 19.00
CA ALA A 102 20.76 -5.20 17.56
C ALA A 102 21.97 -6.06 17.17
N LYS A 103 23.05 -6.02 17.96
CA LYS A 103 24.27 -6.82 17.73
C LYS A 103 23.99 -8.32 17.80
N LYS A 104 23.31 -8.78 18.86
CA LYS A 104 22.97 -10.20 19.03
C LYS A 104 22.10 -10.74 17.90
N LEU A 105 21.10 -9.96 17.47
CA LEU A 105 20.25 -10.35 16.34
C LEU A 105 21.08 -10.50 15.05
N ARG A 106 22.03 -9.58 14.77
CA ARG A 106 22.93 -9.69 13.60
C ARG A 106 23.78 -10.96 13.63
N GLU A 107 24.31 -11.32 14.79
CA GLU A 107 25.09 -12.54 14.99
C GLU A 107 24.21 -13.79 14.76
N ASP A 108 23.02 -13.84 15.36
CA ASP A 108 22.10 -14.97 15.25
C ASP A 108 21.57 -15.20 13.82
N ALA A 109 21.40 -14.16 13.01
CA ALA A 109 21.01 -14.31 11.60
C ALA A 109 22.17 -14.60 10.66
N GLY A 110 23.39 -14.16 10.97
CA GLY A 110 24.59 -14.57 10.24
C GLY A 110 24.89 -16.05 10.40
N VAL A 111 24.48 -16.66 11.52
CA VAL A 111 24.63 -18.10 11.79
C VAL A 111 23.58 -18.95 11.07
N ARG A 112 22.40 -18.42 10.70
CA ARG A 112 21.29 -19.19 10.12
C ARG A 112 21.24 -19.22 8.58
N LEU A 113 22.18 -18.58 7.89
CA LEU A 113 22.22 -18.55 6.41
C LEU A 113 23.03 -19.70 5.78
N PHE A 114 23.51 -20.65 6.58
CA PHE A 114 24.17 -21.88 6.13
C PHE A 114 23.65 -23.08 6.92
N GLU A 115 22.51 -23.63 6.51
CA GLU A 115 22.13 -25.04 6.70
C GLU A 115 21.04 -25.43 5.69
#